data_AF-A0A960DZ75-F1
#
_entry.id   AF-A0A960DZ75-F1
#
_cell.length_a   1.000
_cell.length_b   1.000
_cell.length_c   1.000
_cell.angle_alpha   90.00
_cell.angle_beta   90.00
_cell.angle_gamma   90.00
#
_symmetry.space_group_name_H-M   'P 1'
#
loop_
_entity.id
_entity.type
_entity.pdbx_description
1 polymer ?
#
loop_
_entity_poly.entity_id
_entity_poly.type
_entity_poly.pdbx_seq_one_letter_code
_entity_poly.pdbx_strand_id
1 'polypeptide(L)'
;MTEQETGRPPQRRIIPTWLIPLMIGIVTVTAGIVTWRAGQLGSSAAFEDRQSVGQTIRQQEIATEARLGATAQASDYMRYLADFSEAEALDGVAAELEAQGASAAAEATRTDADDLRTLASRTAVAARVFSRQQLLRQQATDPTEPLPFDVQEKVAQLEAEAQIGLDAPGVLEPDVWADRANDTRDRVRALRLAALGLLAAVVSYTIAQLADRRIVRWIGAGVGTVLYVGVTIAAFAGPY
;
A
#
# COMPACT_ATOMS: atom_id res chain seq x y z
N MET A 1 80.34 5.62 -36.76
CA MET A 1 79.82 4.65 -35.78
C MET A 1 78.34 4.94 -35.69
N THR A 2 77.54 4.21 -36.46
CA THR A 2 76.22 4.68 -36.91
C THR A 2 75.35 3.49 -37.24
N GLU A 3 74.09 3.55 -36.78
CA GLU A 3 72.91 2.90 -37.33
C GLU A 3 73.00 1.39 -37.70
N GLN A 4 72.44 0.57 -36.81
CA GLN A 4 71.51 -0.49 -37.24
C GLN A 4 70.24 -0.41 -36.39
N GLU A 5 69.32 0.50 -36.76
CA GLU A 5 67.94 0.37 -36.32
C GLU A 5 67.37 -0.94 -36.86
N THR A 6 67.04 -1.87 -35.96
CA THR A 6 66.45 -3.15 -36.33
C THR A 6 64.97 -2.97 -36.66
N GLY A 7 64.70 -2.44 -37.86
CA GLY A 7 63.37 -2.18 -38.41
C GLY A 7 62.53 -3.44 -38.61
N ARG A 8 62.09 -4.06 -37.51
CA ARG A 8 61.04 -5.09 -37.53
C ARG A 8 59.78 -4.45 -38.12
N PRO A 9 59.25 -4.94 -39.26
CA PRO A 9 57.99 -4.43 -39.77
C PRO A 9 56.90 -4.63 -38.71
N PRO A 10 56.03 -3.64 -38.46
CA PRO A 10 55.06 -3.73 -37.37
C PRO A 10 54.16 -4.94 -37.60
N GLN A 11 54.17 -5.90 -36.67
CA GLN A 11 53.33 -7.09 -36.70
C GLN A 11 51.86 -6.66 -36.63
N ARG A 12 51.26 -6.44 -37.80
CA ARG A 12 49.86 -6.03 -37.98
C ARG A 12 48.93 -7.15 -37.50
N ARG A 13 48.67 -7.20 -36.19
CA ARG A 13 47.73 -8.15 -35.56
C ARG A 13 46.46 -8.26 -36.41
N ILE A 14 46.27 -9.45 -36.99
CA ILE A 14 45.08 -9.78 -37.77
C ILE A 14 44.06 -10.30 -36.75
N ILE A 15 42.89 -9.67 -36.66
CA ILE A 15 41.79 -10.24 -35.87
C ILE A 15 41.40 -11.56 -36.54
N PRO A 16 41.38 -12.70 -35.83
CA PRO A 16 40.91 -13.96 -36.40
C PRO A 16 39.48 -13.79 -36.93
N THR A 17 39.23 -14.22 -38.16
CA THR A 17 37.97 -13.94 -38.87
C THR A 17 36.74 -14.52 -38.17
N TRP A 18 36.92 -15.58 -37.37
CA TRP A 18 35.87 -16.22 -36.57
C TRP A 18 35.44 -15.43 -35.32
N LEU A 19 36.22 -14.43 -34.88
CA LEU A 19 35.93 -13.73 -33.62
C LEU A 19 34.65 -12.88 -33.70
N ILE A 20 34.39 -12.20 -34.83
CA ILE A 20 33.21 -11.35 -35.00
C ILE A 20 31.90 -12.15 -34.94
N PRO A 21 31.70 -13.25 -35.71
CA PRO A 21 30.50 -14.06 -35.58
C PRO A 21 30.37 -14.76 -34.20
N LEU A 22 31.48 -15.08 -33.53
CA LEU A 22 31.42 -15.56 -32.14
C LEU A 22 30.87 -14.48 -31.19
N MET A 23 31.35 -13.23 -31.30
CA MET A 23 30.83 -12.12 -30.49
C MET A 23 29.35 -11.87 -30.76
N ILE A 24 28.89 -11.94 -32.01
CA ILE A 24 27.45 -11.86 -32.35
C ILE A 24 26.65 -12.94 -31.62
N GLY A 25 27.13 -14.19 -31.60
CA GLY A 25 26.49 -15.29 -30.86
C GLY A 25 26.41 -15.02 -29.36
N ILE A 26 27.52 -14.61 -28.73
CA ILE A 26 27.60 -14.30 -27.29
C ILE A 26 26.65 -13.16 -26.91
N VAL A 27 26.64 -12.06 -27.68
CA VAL A 27 25.76 -10.90 -27.43
C VAL A 27 24.29 -11.31 -27.59
N THR A 28 23.96 -12.14 -28.58
CA THR A 28 22.59 -12.62 -28.83
C THR A 28 22.08 -13.50 -27.68
N VAL A 29 22.91 -14.44 -27.18
CA VAL A 29 22.58 -15.25 -26.00
C VAL A 29 22.41 -14.37 -24.76
N THR A 30 23.29 -13.39 -24.56
CA THR A 30 23.19 -12.42 -23.45
C THR A 30 21.86 -11.65 -23.52
N ALA A 31 21.47 -11.16 -24.69
CA ALA A 31 20.21 -10.44 -24.89
C ALA A 31 18.97 -11.32 -24.61
N GLY A 32 19.02 -12.60 -24.96
CA GLY A 32 17.97 -13.58 -24.61
C GLY A 32 17.80 -13.72 -23.09
N ILE A 33 18.90 -13.89 -22.35
CA ILE A 33 18.90 -14.02 -20.88
C ILE A 33 18.34 -12.74 -20.22
N VAL A 34 18.79 -11.56 -20.67
CA VAL A 34 18.32 -10.25 -20.18
C VAL A 34 16.81 -10.08 -20.43
N THR A 35 16.34 -10.45 -21.61
CA THR A 35 14.91 -10.36 -21.99
C THR A 35 14.04 -11.32 -21.16
N TRP A 36 14.50 -12.54 -20.94
CA TRP A 36 13.82 -13.53 -20.10
C TRP A 36 13.72 -13.07 -18.64
N ARG A 37 14.81 -12.56 -18.06
CA ARG A 37 14.83 -12.00 -16.69
C ARG A 37 13.92 -10.78 -16.55
N ALA A 38 13.86 -9.91 -17.56
CA ALA A 38 12.92 -8.79 -17.59
C ALA A 38 11.45 -9.24 -17.67
N GLY A 39 11.17 -10.38 -18.32
CA GLY A 39 9.85 -11.00 -18.33
C GLY A 39 9.42 -11.49 -16.95
N GLN A 40 10.31 -12.19 -16.23
CA GLN A 40 10.03 -12.66 -14.87
C GLN A 40 9.77 -11.51 -13.90
N LEU A 41 10.64 -10.49 -13.89
CA LEU A 41 10.45 -9.31 -13.04
C LEU A 41 9.19 -8.50 -13.42
N GLY A 42 8.83 -8.48 -14.71
CA GLY A 42 7.55 -7.89 -15.13
C GLY A 42 6.33 -8.60 -14.55
N SER A 43 6.42 -9.91 -14.29
CA SER A 43 5.34 -10.67 -13.65
C SER A 43 5.26 -10.50 -12.14
N SER A 44 6.38 -10.23 -11.45
CA SER A 44 6.35 -9.91 -10.01
C SER A 44 5.85 -8.49 -9.74
N ALA A 45 6.25 -7.48 -10.52
CA ALA A 45 5.70 -6.12 -10.39
C ALA A 45 4.17 -6.11 -10.51
N ALA A 46 3.63 -6.85 -11.49
CA ALA A 46 2.19 -6.98 -11.71
C ALA A 46 1.44 -7.79 -10.63
N PHE A 47 2.16 -8.47 -9.72
CA PHE A 47 1.63 -9.07 -8.50
C PHE A 47 1.73 -8.11 -7.32
N GLU A 48 2.86 -7.43 -7.15
CA GLU A 48 3.10 -6.40 -6.12
C GLU A 48 2.08 -5.25 -6.23
N ASP A 49 1.79 -4.80 -7.45
CA ASP A 49 0.70 -3.85 -7.77
C ASP A 49 -0.66 -4.32 -7.23
N ARG A 50 -0.99 -5.61 -7.40
CA ARG A 50 -2.27 -6.18 -6.95
C ARG A 50 -2.32 -6.31 -5.44
N GLN A 51 -1.18 -6.56 -4.78
CA GLN A 51 -1.09 -6.57 -3.32
C GLN A 51 -1.26 -5.16 -2.74
N SER A 52 -0.57 -4.16 -3.28
CA SER A 52 -0.72 -2.76 -2.86
C SER A 52 -2.16 -2.27 -3.00
N VAL A 53 -2.79 -2.51 -4.17
CA VAL A 53 -4.21 -2.17 -4.41
C VAL A 53 -5.14 -2.96 -3.48
N GLY A 54 -4.91 -4.26 -3.26
CA GLY A 54 -5.71 -5.08 -2.35
C GLY A 54 -5.63 -4.62 -0.89
N GLN A 55 -4.43 -4.26 -0.41
CA GLN A 55 -4.24 -3.70 0.93
C GLN A 55 -4.91 -2.32 1.06
N THR A 56 -4.80 -1.47 0.03
CA THR A 56 -5.44 -0.14 -0.02
C THR A 56 -6.97 -0.26 0.05
N ILE A 57 -7.55 -1.19 -0.72
CA ILE A 57 -9.00 -1.46 -0.70
C ILE A 57 -9.44 -1.93 0.69
N ARG A 58 -8.72 -2.88 1.31
CA ARG A 58 -9.09 -3.37 2.65
C ARG A 58 -8.93 -2.32 3.75
N GLN A 59 -7.98 -1.39 3.62
CA GLN A 59 -7.87 -0.24 4.51
C GLN A 59 -9.06 0.72 4.37
N GLN A 60 -9.51 0.97 3.13
CA GLN A 60 -10.70 1.79 2.86
C GLN A 60 -12.01 1.10 3.29
N GLU A 61 -12.07 -0.23 3.17
CA GLU A 61 -13.16 -1.08 3.65
C GLU A 61 -13.32 -0.94 5.17
N ILE A 62 -12.25 -1.17 5.94
CA ILE A 62 -12.22 -0.99 7.41
C ILE A 62 -12.66 0.42 7.84
N ALA A 63 -12.11 1.47 7.21
CA ALA A 63 -12.48 2.85 7.53
C ALA A 63 -13.94 3.18 7.15
N THR A 64 -14.51 2.51 6.14
CA THR A 64 -15.90 2.67 5.74
C THR A 64 -16.84 1.93 6.70
N GLU A 65 -16.51 0.70 7.09
CA GLU A 65 -17.27 -0.08 8.08
C GLU A 65 -17.31 0.61 9.44
N ALA A 66 -16.17 1.15 9.91
CA ALA A 66 -16.10 1.92 11.15
C ALA A 66 -17.02 3.16 11.12
N ARG A 67 -17.04 3.90 10.00
CA ARG A 67 -17.93 5.07 9.80
C ARG A 67 -19.40 4.69 9.73
N LEU A 68 -19.74 3.59 9.06
CA LEU A 68 -21.12 3.08 9.02
C LEU A 68 -21.58 2.62 10.41
N GLY A 69 -20.72 1.92 11.16
CA GLY A 69 -20.99 1.52 12.54
C GLY A 69 -21.20 2.70 13.48
N ALA A 70 -20.32 3.71 13.43
CA ALA A 70 -20.46 4.94 14.20
C ALA A 70 -21.72 5.74 13.81
N THR A 71 -22.10 5.75 12.52
CA THR A 71 -23.32 6.41 12.04
C THR A 71 -24.59 5.71 12.53
N ALA A 72 -24.61 4.38 12.54
CA ALA A 72 -25.72 3.62 13.14
C ALA A 72 -25.84 3.91 14.64
N GLN A 73 -24.71 3.88 15.36
CA GLN A 73 -24.65 4.21 16.79
C GLN A 73 -25.05 5.66 17.09
N ALA A 74 -24.77 6.61 16.20
CA ALA A 74 -25.27 7.98 16.32
C ALA A 74 -26.81 8.04 16.20
N SER A 75 -27.42 7.23 15.34
CA SER A 75 -28.88 7.13 15.24
C SER A 75 -29.51 6.52 16.50
N ASP A 76 -28.90 5.48 17.07
CA ASP A 76 -29.36 4.90 18.33
C ASP A 76 -29.09 5.83 19.54
N TYR A 77 -28.04 6.65 19.48
CA TYR A 77 -27.78 7.71 20.47
C TYR A 77 -28.84 8.81 20.45
N MET A 78 -29.29 9.25 19.25
CA MET A 78 -30.41 10.20 19.14
C MET A 78 -31.71 9.66 19.76
N ARG A 79 -31.91 8.34 19.74
CA ARG A 79 -33.02 7.69 20.45
C ARG A 79 -32.80 7.68 21.97
N TYR A 80 -31.62 7.31 22.43
CA TYR A 80 -31.26 7.37 23.86
C TYR A 80 -31.48 8.77 24.45
N LEU A 81 -31.12 9.83 23.71
CA LEU A 81 -31.42 11.22 24.10
C LEU A 81 -32.92 11.53 24.14
N ALA A 82 -33.70 11.04 23.18
CA ALA A 82 -35.15 11.21 23.17
C ALA A 82 -35.80 10.55 24.40
N ASP A 83 -35.47 9.28 24.67
CA ASP A 83 -35.95 8.52 25.82
C ASP A 83 -35.58 9.23 27.16
N PHE A 84 -34.38 9.82 27.26
CA PHE A 84 -33.97 10.63 28.42
C PHE A 84 -34.74 11.96 28.55
N SER A 85 -35.02 12.65 27.45
CA SER A 85 -35.81 13.90 27.47
C SER A 85 -37.28 13.70 27.85
N GLU A 86 -37.84 12.52 27.53
CA GLU A 86 -39.17 12.12 27.98
C GLU A 86 -39.18 11.80 29.49
N ALA A 87 -38.11 11.18 30.02
CA ALA A 87 -37.95 10.98 31.47
C ALA A 87 -37.77 12.32 32.24
N GLU A 88 -37.05 13.30 31.69
CA GLU A 88 -36.97 14.66 32.26
C GLU A 88 -38.35 15.35 32.30
N ALA A 89 -39.17 15.18 31.25
CA ALA A 89 -40.53 15.69 31.24
C ALA A 89 -41.44 15.01 32.29
N LEU A 90 -41.28 13.71 32.51
CA LEU A 90 -41.98 12.98 33.58
C LEU A 90 -41.59 13.47 34.98
N ASP A 91 -40.30 13.71 35.25
CA ASP A 91 -39.87 14.31 36.53
C ASP A 91 -40.46 15.72 36.74
N GLY A 92 -40.60 16.52 35.68
CA GLY A 92 -41.30 17.80 35.72
C GLY A 92 -42.78 17.66 36.12
N VAL A 93 -43.48 16.67 35.57
CA VAL A 93 -44.87 16.35 35.94
C VAL A 93 -44.95 15.83 37.38
N ALA A 94 -43.99 14.99 37.83
CA ALA A 94 -43.92 14.51 39.19
C ALA A 94 -43.72 15.65 40.21
N ALA A 95 -42.87 16.63 39.90
CA ALA A 95 -42.67 17.82 40.73
C ALA A 95 -43.95 18.69 40.80
N GLU A 96 -44.72 18.82 39.72
CA GLU A 96 -46.01 19.51 39.75
C GLU A 96 -47.04 18.75 40.61
N LEU A 97 -47.15 17.43 40.43
CA LEU A 97 -48.04 16.58 41.23
C LEU A 97 -47.70 16.64 42.73
N GLU A 98 -46.42 16.69 43.09
CA GLU A 98 -45.97 16.86 44.47
C GLU A 98 -46.33 18.24 45.03
N ALA A 99 -46.17 19.31 44.25
CA ALA A 99 -46.58 20.67 44.61
C ALA A 99 -48.12 20.80 44.77
N GLN A 100 -48.90 19.99 44.04
CA GLN A 100 -50.35 19.85 44.22
C GLN A 100 -50.74 18.94 45.41
N GLY A 101 -49.78 18.32 46.10
CA GLY A 101 -50.00 17.41 47.23
C GLY A 101 -50.34 15.97 46.85
N ALA A 102 -50.28 15.61 45.56
CA ALA A 102 -50.58 14.28 45.04
C ALA A 102 -49.35 13.34 45.09
N SER A 103 -48.71 13.23 46.26
CA SER A 103 -47.41 12.55 46.44
C SER A 103 -47.37 11.10 45.93
N ALA A 104 -48.45 10.33 46.09
CA ALA A 104 -48.53 8.96 45.58
C ALA A 104 -48.60 8.88 44.04
N ALA A 105 -49.06 9.92 43.36
CA ALA A 105 -49.01 10.02 41.90
C ALA A 105 -47.63 10.50 41.43
N ALA A 106 -47.04 11.49 42.12
CA ALA A 106 -45.68 11.96 41.85
C ALA A 106 -44.65 10.83 41.91
N GLU A 107 -44.72 9.98 42.93
CA GLU A 107 -43.80 8.84 43.10
C GLU A 107 -43.97 7.77 41.99
N ALA A 108 -45.20 7.55 41.53
CA ALA A 108 -45.44 6.67 40.37
C ALA A 108 -44.80 7.26 39.10
N THR A 109 -44.98 8.57 38.84
CA THR A 109 -44.40 9.24 37.68
C THR A 109 -42.86 9.28 37.71
N ARG A 110 -42.22 9.40 38.89
CA ARG A 110 -40.76 9.21 39.04
C ARG A 110 -40.33 7.79 38.71
N THR A 111 -41.12 6.80 39.14
CA THR A 111 -40.85 5.38 38.85
C THR A 111 -40.90 5.13 37.33
N ASP A 112 -41.89 5.69 36.64
CA ASP A 112 -42.00 5.62 35.17
C ASP A 112 -40.79 6.29 34.48
N ALA A 113 -40.31 7.43 34.99
CA ALA A 113 -39.13 8.13 34.47
C ALA A 113 -37.84 7.30 34.62
N ASP A 114 -37.62 6.70 35.78
CA ASP A 114 -36.43 5.88 36.05
C ASP A 114 -36.44 4.52 35.33
N ASP A 115 -37.62 3.91 35.12
CA ASP A 115 -37.76 2.75 34.25
C ASP A 115 -37.48 3.10 32.78
N LEU A 116 -37.86 4.30 32.33
CA LEU A 116 -37.55 4.79 30.98
C LEU A 116 -36.05 5.05 30.78
N ARG A 117 -35.38 5.74 31.72
CA ARG A 117 -33.90 5.88 31.75
C ARG A 117 -33.19 4.52 31.75
N THR A 118 -33.73 3.58 32.50
CA THR A 118 -33.23 2.20 32.60
C THR A 118 -33.41 1.44 31.27
N LEU A 119 -34.53 1.64 30.57
CA LEU A 119 -34.77 1.08 29.24
C LEU A 119 -33.83 1.68 28.19
N ALA A 120 -33.71 3.00 28.14
CA ALA A 120 -32.79 3.75 27.25
C ALA A 120 -31.34 3.29 27.43
N SER A 121 -30.90 3.14 28.68
CA SER A 121 -29.56 2.64 29.00
C SER A 121 -29.36 1.20 28.51
N ARG A 122 -30.38 0.33 28.58
CA ARG A 122 -30.31 -1.05 28.07
C ARG A 122 -30.27 -1.10 26.54
N THR A 123 -31.05 -0.27 25.84
CA THR A 123 -31.04 -0.19 24.37
C THR A 123 -29.71 0.37 23.86
N ALA A 124 -29.14 1.38 24.52
CA ALA A 124 -27.81 1.92 24.18
C ALA A 124 -26.67 0.89 24.32
N VAL A 125 -26.74 -0.05 25.28
CA VAL A 125 -25.81 -1.20 25.34
C VAL A 125 -26.03 -2.17 24.19
N ALA A 126 -27.30 -2.48 23.87
CA ALA A 126 -27.62 -3.43 22.80
C ALA A 126 -27.15 -2.92 21.43
N ALA A 127 -27.28 -1.62 21.17
CA ALA A 127 -26.76 -0.90 20.01
C ALA A 127 -25.23 -0.68 20.05
N ARG A 128 -24.55 -0.97 21.17
CA ARG A 128 -23.12 -0.74 21.41
C ARG A 128 -22.68 0.73 21.37
N VAL A 129 -23.61 1.67 21.51
CA VAL A 129 -23.34 3.11 21.66
C VAL A 129 -22.39 3.31 22.85
N PHE A 130 -22.81 2.78 24.02
CA PHE A 130 -22.05 2.80 25.26
C PHE A 130 -21.73 1.38 25.74
N SER A 131 -20.57 1.22 26.36
CA SER A 131 -20.26 0.03 27.14
C SER A 131 -21.07 -0.01 28.44
N ARG A 132 -21.38 -1.22 28.93
CA ARG A 132 -21.97 -1.40 30.27
C ARG A 132 -21.15 -0.73 31.38
N GLN A 133 -19.83 -0.58 31.20
CA GLN A 133 -18.94 0.07 32.17
C GLN A 133 -19.12 1.60 32.22
N GLN A 134 -19.37 2.24 31.08
CA GLN A 134 -19.68 3.68 31.04
C GLN A 134 -21.01 3.98 31.73
N LEU A 135 -22.07 3.21 31.43
CA LEU A 135 -23.39 3.39 32.03
C LEU A 135 -23.40 3.04 33.54
N LEU A 136 -22.65 2.03 33.99
CA LEU A 136 -22.45 1.77 35.42
C LEU A 136 -21.72 2.91 36.13
N ARG A 137 -20.88 3.69 35.43
CA ARG A 137 -20.25 4.90 35.98
C ARG A 137 -21.24 6.07 36.01
N GLN A 138 -22.01 6.27 34.93
CA GLN A 138 -23.09 7.26 34.86
C GLN A 138 -24.04 7.07 36.06
N GLN A 139 -24.62 5.88 36.23
CA GLN A 139 -25.58 5.57 37.28
C GLN A 139 -25.00 5.69 38.72
N ALA A 140 -23.68 5.76 38.88
CA ALA A 140 -23.00 6.00 40.15
C ALA A 140 -22.50 7.44 40.34
N THR A 141 -22.68 8.32 39.35
CA THR A 141 -22.19 9.72 39.33
C THR A 141 -23.34 10.70 39.15
N ASP A 142 -24.10 10.55 38.06
CA ASP A 142 -25.36 11.22 37.78
C ASP A 142 -26.24 10.29 36.92
N PRO A 143 -27.36 9.75 37.46
CA PRO A 143 -28.25 8.85 36.70
C PRO A 143 -29.25 9.61 35.80
N THR A 144 -29.33 10.94 35.92
CA THR A 144 -30.31 11.79 35.23
C THR A 144 -29.74 12.51 34.00
N GLU A 145 -28.48 12.94 34.03
CA GLU A 145 -27.79 13.53 32.87
C GLU A 145 -27.37 12.44 31.87
N PRO A 146 -27.76 12.52 30.57
CA PRO A 146 -27.38 11.53 29.56
C PRO A 146 -25.88 11.60 29.23
N LEU A 147 -25.26 10.43 28.95
CA LEU A 147 -23.85 10.40 28.53
C LEU A 147 -23.62 11.16 27.20
N PRO A 148 -22.50 11.87 27.04
CA PRO A 148 -22.08 12.43 25.75
C PRO A 148 -21.60 11.33 24.79
N PHE A 149 -21.78 11.55 23.48
CA PHE A 149 -21.30 10.66 22.42
C PHE A 149 -20.64 11.49 21.30
N ASP A 150 -19.35 11.23 21.04
CA ASP A 150 -18.61 11.82 19.92
C ASP A 150 -18.46 10.80 18.78
N VAL A 151 -18.95 11.17 17.60
CA VAL A 151 -18.90 10.33 16.39
C VAL A 151 -17.47 10.08 15.92
N GLN A 152 -16.57 11.05 16.03
CA GLN A 152 -15.17 10.95 15.60
C GLN A 152 -14.36 10.09 16.58
N GLU A 153 -14.57 10.24 17.88
CA GLU A 153 -13.99 9.33 18.88
C GLU A 153 -14.48 7.89 18.63
N LYS A 154 -15.76 7.72 18.29
CA LYS A 154 -16.33 6.40 17.99
C LYS A 154 -15.80 5.78 16.70
N VAL A 155 -15.59 6.57 15.64
CA VAL A 155 -14.89 6.10 14.43
C VAL A 155 -13.47 5.66 14.76
N ALA A 156 -12.71 6.47 15.51
CA ALA A 156 -11.34 6.11 15.93
C ALA A 156 -11.30 4.84 16.80
N GLN A 157 -12.28 4.65 17.70
CA GLN A 157 -12.44 3.41 18.47
C GLN A 157 -12.64 2.21 17.52
N LEU A 158 -13.59 2.31 16.58
CA LEU A 158 -13.94 1.20 15.68
C LEU A 158 -12.82 0.89 14.67
N GLU A 159 -12.13 1.91 14.14
CA GLU A 159 -10.94 1.72 13.29
C GLU A 159 -9.80 1.04 14.05
N ALA A 160 -9.61 1.34 15.34
CA ALA A 160 -8.63 0.67 16.19
C ALA A 160 -9.03 -0.78 16.55
N GLU A 161 -10.30 -1.01 16.91
CA GLU A 161 -10.82 -2.36 17.19
C GLU A 161 -10.69 -3.30 15.97
N ALA A 162 -10.94 -2.79 14.75
CA ALA A 162 -10.76 -3.54 13.51
C ALA A 162 -9.29 -3.87 13.18
N GLN A 163 -8.34 -3.10 13.69
CA GLN A 163 -6.89 -3.35 13.52
C GLN A 163 -6.31 -4.35 14.53
N ILE A 164 -6.99 -4.61 15.65
CA ILE A 164 -6.52 -5.53 16.72
C ILE A 164 -7.35 -6.82 16.86
N GLY A 165 -8.43 -6.96 16.07
CA GLY A 165 -9.30 -8.15 16.08
C GLY A 165 -8.60 -9.43 15.59
N LEU A 166 -9.19 -10.59 15.90
CA LEU A 166 -8.66 -11.89 15.46
C LEU A 166 -8.67 -12.07 13.92
N ASP A 167 -9.61 -11.39 13.24
CA ASP A 167 -9.74 -11.35 11.78
C ASP A 167 -9.05 -10.11 11.15
N ALA A 168 -8.31 -9.34 11.95
CA ALA A 168 -7.58 -8.17 11.45
C ALA A 168 -6.56 -8.59 10.39
N PRO A 169 -6.47 -7.87 9.26
CA PRO A 169 -5.34 -8.07 8.35
C PRO A 169 -4.05 -7.69 9.09
N GLY A 170 -3.06 -8.58 9.09
CA GLY A 170 -1.72 -8.25 9.55
C GLY A 170 -1.17 -7.04 8.80
N VAL A 171 -0.34 -6.24 9.49
CA VAL A 171 0.12 -4.88 9.15
C VAL A 171 0.01 -4.55 7.65
N LEU A 172 -0.96 -3.68 7.32
CA LEU A 172 -1.16 -3.18 5.97
C LEU A 172 -0.11 -2.10 5.69
N GLU A 173 0.74 -2.36 4.70
CA GLU A 173 1.84 -1.48 4.26
C GLU A 173 1.71 -1.22 2.75
N PRO A 174 0.61 -0.62 2.27
CA PRO A 174 0.33 -0.47 0.83
C PRO A 174 1.42 0.29 0.09
N ASP A 175 2.04 1.27 0.76
CA ASP A 175 3.17 2.06 0.24
C ASP A 175 4.43 1.21 0.06
N VAL A 176 4.75 0.30 1.01
CA VAL A 176 5.90 -0.61 0.91
C VAL A 176 5.75 -1.58 -0.27
N TRP A 177 4.51 -1.99 -0.60
CA TRP A 177 4.24 -2.76 -1.81
C TRP A 177 4.30 -1.91 -3.09
N ALA A 178 3.88 -0.63 -3.04
CA ALA A 178 4.00 0.29 -4.16
C ALA A 178 5.47 0.62 -4.49
N ASP A 179 6.31 0.83 -3.47
CA ASP A 179 7.74 1.07 -3.62
C ASP A 179 8.47 -0.16 -4.19
N ARG A 180 8.14 -1.37 -3.72
CA ARG A 180 8.63 -2.62 -4.33
C ARG A 180 8.21 -2.75 -5.79
N ALA A 181 6.95 -2.48 -6.12
CA ALA A 181 6.47 -2.51 -7.51
C ALA A 181 7.21 -1.48 -8.39
N ASN A 182 7.52 -0.29 -7.86
CA ASN A 182 8.28 0.75 -8.56
C ASN A 182 9.75 0.37 -8.77
N ASP A 183 10.43 -0.15 -7.76
CA ASP A 183 11.78 -0.71 -7.89
C ASP A 183 11.81 -1.86 -8.93
N THR A 184 10.89 -2.81 -8.84
CA THR A 184 10.75 -3.88 -9.83
C THR A 184 10.50 -3.33 -11.25
N ARG A 185 9.69 -2.27 -11.41
CA ARG A 185 9.49 -1.58 -12.71
C ARG A 185 10.76 -0.94 -13.26
N ASP A 186 11.54 -0.24 -12.43
CA ASP A 186 12.78 0.40 -12.89
C ASP A 186 13.89 -0.63 -13.16
N ARG A 187 13.95 -1.74 -12.40
CA ARG A 187 14.78 -2.92 -12.75
C ARG A 187 14.39 -3.48 -14.13
N VAL A 188 13.09 -3.64 -14.41
CA VAL A 188 12.59 -4.07 -15.74
C VAL A 188 12.94 -3.06 -16.83
N ARG A 189 12.84 -1.75 -16.54
CA ARG A 189 13.21 -0.67 -17.47
C ARG A 189 14.70 -0.69 -17.80
N ALA A 190 15.57 -0.86 -16.80
CA ALA A 190 17.01 -1.00 -16.97
C ALA A 190 17.36 -2.22 -17.83
N LEU A 191 16.73 -3.38 -17.58
CA LEU A 191 16.93 -4.59 -18.40
C LEU A 191 16.43 -4.42 -19.84
N ARG A 192 15.32 -3.70 -20.08
CA ARG A 192 14.85 -3.37 -21.44
C ARG A 192 15.83 -2.45 -22.17
N LEU A 193 16.38 -1.44 -21.50
CA LEU A 193 17.43 -0.57 -22.06
C LEU A 193 18.71 -1.37 -22.35
N ALA A 194 19.07 -2.32 -21.49
CA ALA A 194 20.19 -3.23 -21.74
C ALA A 194 19.95 -4.14 -22.96
N ALA A 195 18.76 -4.72 -23.13
CA ALA A 195 18.42 -5.51 -24.31
C ALA A 195 18.55 -4.69 -25.62
N LEU A 196 18.13 -3.42 -25.62
CA LEU A 196 18.32 -2.50 -26.75
C LEU A 196 19.80 -2.18 -27.01
N GLY A 197 20.60 -1.97 -25.95
CA GLY A 197 22.05 -1.75 -26.07
C GLY A 197 22.80 -2.97 -26.62
N LEU A 198 22.39 -4.18 -26.24
CA LEU A 198 22.93 -5.43 -26.80
C LEU A 198 22.54 -5.60 -28.28
N LEU A 199 21.31 -5.23 -28.67
CA LEU A 199 20.90 -5.22 -30.08
C LEU A 199 21.74 -4.23 -30.91
N ALA A 200 22.01 -3.04 -30.39
CA ALA A 200 22.92 -2.08 -31.03
C ALA A 200 24.37 -2.62 -31.15
N ALA A 201 24.83 -3.40 -30.16
CA ALA A 201 26.11 -4.10 -30.25
C ALA A 201 26.12 -5.18 -31.35
N VAL A 202 25.05 -6.00 -31.47
CA VAL A 202 24.90 -6.97 -32.58
C VAL A 202 24.99 -6.26 -33.94
N VAL A 203 24.20 -5.20 -34.15
CA VAL A 203 24.22 -4.43 -35.41
C VAL A 203 25.61 -3.88 -35.71
N SER A 204 26.33 -3.37 -34.69
CA SER A 204 27.70 -2.88 -34.83
C SER A 204 28.68 -3.99 -35.27
N TYR A 205 28.55 -5.20 -34.71
CA TYR A 205 29.33 -6.36 -35.13
C TYR A 205 28.94 -6.88 -36.52
N THR A 206 27.66 -6.86 -36.90
CA THR A 206 27.21 -7.23 -38.26
C THR A 206 27.77 -6.27 -39.31
N ILE A 207 27.75 -4.96 -39.05
CA ILE A 207 28.41 -3.96 -39.90
C ILE A 207 29.92 -4.25 -39.99
N ALA A 208 30.56 -4.59 -38.87
CA ALA A 208 31.99 -4.95 -38.87
C ALA A 208 32.30 -6.26 -39.63
N GLN A 209 31.36 -7.21 -39.67
CA GLN A 209 31.49 -8.46 -40.43
C GLN A 209 31.37 -8.23 -41.94
N LEU A 210 30.47 -7.34 -42.37
CA LEU A 210 30.18 -7.03 -43.77
C LEU A 210 31.12 -5.97 -44.40
N ALA A 211 31.93 -5.28 -43.60
CA ALA A 211 32.75 -4.17 -44.08
C ALA A 211 34.10 -4.61 -44.69
N ASP A 212 34.22 -4.51 -46.03
CA ASP A 212 35.49 -4.68 -46.77
C ASP A 212 36.58 -3.70 -46.32
N ARG A 213 36.18 -2.45 -46.00
CA ARG A 213 37.11 -1.42 -45.55
C ARG A 213 37.58 -1.71 -44.13
N ARG A 214 38.83 -2.18 -43.98
CA ARG A 214 39.45 -2.55 -42.70
C ARG A 214 39.27 -1.52 -41.58
N ILE A 215 39.25 -0.22 -41.88
CA ILE A 215 39.00 0.86 -40.89
C ILE A 215 37.57 0.75 -40.32
N VAL A 216 36.55 0.64 -41.19
CA VAL A 216 35.14 0.51 -40.79
C VAL A 216 34.94 -0.75 -39.94
N ARG A 217 35.57 -1.86 -40.35
CA ARG A 217 35.56 -3.13 -39.57
C ARG A 217 36.16 -2.99 -38.17
N TRP A 218 37.27 -2.26 -38.00
CA TRP A 218 37.82 -1.98 -36.67
C TRP A 218 36.89 -1.09 -35.83
N ILE A 219 36.33 -0.03 -36.43
CA ILE A 219 35.43 0.90 -35.72
C ILE A 219 34.16 0.17 -35.25
N GLY A 220 33.48 -0.56 -36.15
CA GLY A 220 32.26 -1.31 -35.80
C GLY A 220 32.49 -2.38 -34.72
N ALA A 221 33.61 -3.10 -34.79
CA ALA A 221 33.97 -4.09 -33.76
C ALA A 221 34.33 -3.43 -32.42
N GLY A 222 35.01 -2.29 -32.44
CA GLY A 222 35.32 -1.50 -31.25
C GLY A 222 34.06 -0.96 -30.57
N VAL A 223 33.16 -0.32 -31.34
CA VAL A 223 31.86 0.17 -30.86
C VAL A 223 31.00 -0.96 -30.32
N GLY A 224 30.90 -2.08 -31.05
CA GLY A 224 30.17 -3.28 -30.58
C GLY A 224 30.72 -3.84 -29.26
N THR A 225 32.05 -3.78 -29.05
CA THR A 225 32.68 -4.23 -27.81
C THR A 225 32.46 -3.26 -26.65
N VAL A 226 32.55 -1.95 -26.89
CA VAL A 226 32.27 -0.93 -25.86
C VAL A 226 30.80 -0.96 -25.44
N LEU A 227 29.87 -1.08 -26.40
CA LEU A 227 28.45 -1.28 -26.12
C LEU A 227 28.20 -2.57 -25.34
N TYR A 228 28.72 -3.71 -25.80
CA TYR A 228 28.53 -5.00 -25.11
C TYR A 228 29.05 -4.97 -23.68
N VAL A 229 30.28 -4.49 -23.45
CA VAL A 229 30.89 -4.45 -22.11
C VAL A 229 30.18 -3.45 -21.20
N GLY A 230 29.91 -2.22 -21.66
CA GLY A 230 29.23 -1.21 -20.84
C GLY A 230 27.82 -1.63 -20.44
N VAL A 231 27.07 -2.22 -21.39
CA VAL A 231 25.70 -2.72 -21.14
C VAL A 231 25.69 -3.97 -20.26
N THR A 232 26.68 -4.86 -20.40
CA THR A 232 26.80 -6.04 -19.54
C THR A 232 27.23 -5.65 -18.12
N ILE A 233 28.13 -4.68 -17.97
CA ILE A 233 28.47 -4.12 -16.65
C ILE A 233 27.24 -3.49 -15.99
N ALA A 234 26.35 -2.82 -16.74
CA ALA A 234 25.11 -2.32 -16.16
C ALA A 234 24.21 -3.46 -15.60
N ALA A 235 24.29 -4.70 -16.11
CA ALA A 235 23.15 -5.67 -16.02
C ALA A 235 23.45 -7.22 -15.39
N PHE A 236 24.30 -6.62 -14.39
CA PHE A 236 24.97 -7.19 -13.15
C PHE A 236 25.93 -6.38 -12.27
N ALA A 237 26.24 -5.11 -12.54
CA ALA A 237 26.97 -4.25 -11.58
C ALA A 237 26.32 -2.89 -11.31
N GLY A 238 25.14 -2.60 -11.89
CA GLY A 238 24.26 -1.58 -11.33
C GLY A 238 23.75 -1.98 -9.94
N PRO A 239 23.35 -1.03 -9.08
CA PRO A 239 22.70 -1.36 -7.81
C PRO A 239 21.37 -2.08 -8.08
N TYR A 240 21.24 -3.29 -7.53
CA TYR A 240 20.09 -4.20 -7.58
C TYR A 240 19.79 -4.70 -6.15
#